data_AF-A0A7U9KVI6-F1
#
_entry.id   AF-A0A7U9KVI6-F1
#
_cell.length_a   1.000
_cell.length_b   1.000
_cell.length_c   1.000
_cell.angle_alpha   90.00
_cell.angle_beta   90.00
_cell.angle_gamma   90.00
#
_symmetry.space_group_name_H-M   'P 1'
#
loop_
_entity.id
_entity.type
_entity.pdbx_description
1 polymer ?
#
loop_
_entity_poly.entity_id
_entity_poly.type
_entity_poly.pdbx_seq_one_letter_code
_entity_poly.pdbx_strand_id
1 'polypeptide(L)'
;MIVKQSGARKGEGNAVADEEEKLLPQPDTADIELVKVLHALGDPTRMHLFRVYASGEQHDCSSERLGLSHLHKSTVSHHMRIMREAGLASTCAVGRNRYVRLRRADLDARFPGLVESLLASLPPVEAPEPPESPER
;
A
#
# COMPACT_ATOMS: atom_id res chain seq x y z
N MET A 1 -29.56 -24.75 -43.20
CA MET A 1 -28.63 -23.87 -43.94
C MET A 1 -27.30 -23.85 -43.21
N ILE A 2 -26.27 -24.28 -43.92
CA ILE A 2 -24.88 -24.39 -43.48
C ILE A 2 -24.19 -23.08 -43.84
N VAL A 3 -23.39 -22.51 -42.92
CA VAL A 3 -22.11 -21.90 -43.32
C VAL A 3 -21.10 -22.03 -42.19
N LYS A 4 -20.12 -22.91 -42.41
CA LYS A 4 -18.77 -22.90 -41.82
C LYS A 4 -17.92 -21.89 -42.58
N GLN A 5 -17.05 -21.15 -41.89
CA GLN A 5 -15.63 -20.86 -42.23
C GLN A 5 -14.95 -20.47 -40.89
N SER A 6 -13.97 -21.18 -40.33
CA SER A 6 -12.63 -21.58 -40.78
C SER A 6 -11.68 -20.41 -41.07
N GLY A 7 -10.57 -20.34 -40.33
CA GLY A 7 -9.45 -19.44 -40.63
C GLY A 7 -8.57 -19.10 -39.44
N ALA A 8 -7.71 -20.05 -39.04
CA ALA A 8 -6.69 -19.87 -38.02
C ALA A 8 -5.64 -18.80 -38.39
N ARG A 9 -5.18 -18.03 -37.39
CA ARG A 9 -3.79 -17.57 -37.31
C ARG A 9 -3.28 -17.74 -35.87
N LYS A 10 -2.24 -18.56 -35.79
CA LYS A 10 -1.35 -18.80 -34.66
C LYS A 10 -0.27 -17.70 -34.67
N GLY A 11 0.03 -17.19 -33.48
CA GLY A 11 1.21 -16.39 -33.13
C GLY A 11 1.09 -16.13 -31.62
N GLU A 12 1.65 -16.99 -30.76
CA GLU A 12 3.05 -17.02 -30.31
C GLU A 12 3.47 -15.80 -29.48
N GLY A 13 3.80 -16.06 -28.20
CA GLY A 13 4.52 -15.18 -27.27
C GLY A 13 3.62 -14.19 -26.52
N ASN A 14 3.42 -14.26 -25.21
CA ASN A 14 4.41 -14.53 -24.17
C ASN A 14 3.71 -15.08 -22.92
N ALA A 15 4.23 -16.17 -22.37
CA ALA A 15 3.87 -16.66 -21.04
C ALA A 15 4.46 -15.68 -20.02
N VAL A 16 3.64 -14.78 -19.49
CA VAL A 16 3.96 -14.13 -18.22
C VAL A 16 3.53 -15.15 -17.17
N ALA A 17 4.52 -15.75 -16.50
CA ALA A 17 4.31 -16.71 -15.44
C ALA A 17 3.23 -16.20 -14.48
N ASP A 18 2.25 -17.06 -14.20
CA ASP A 18 1.23 -16.90 -13.17
C ASP A 18 1.92 -16.76 -11.81
N GLU A 19 2.42 -15.57 -11.48
CA GLU A 19 2.80 -15.23 -10.12
C GLU A 19 1.49 -15.01 -9.36
N GLU A 20 1.02 -16.08 -8.70
CA GLU A 20 -0.25 -16.13 -7.98
C GLU A 20 -0.38 -14.94 -7.02
N GLU A 21 -1.20 -13.95 -7.39
CA GLU A 21 -1.45 -12.79 -6.54
C GLU A 21 -2.36 -13.21 -5.38
N LYS A 22 -1.79 -13.21 -4.17
CA LYS A 22 -2.48 -13.64 -2.96
C LYS A 22 -2.68 -12.48 -2.00
N LEU A 23 -3.92 -12.09 -1.77
CA LEU A 23 -4.28 -11.17 -0.69
C LEU A 23 -4.01 -11.81 0.68
N LEU A 24 -3.34 -11.07 1.57
CA LEU A 24 -3.11 -11.51 2.94
C LEU A 24 -4.36 -11.32 3.81
N PRO A 25 -4.53 -12.13 4.88
CA PRO A 25 -5.62 -11.96 5.82
C PRO A 25 -5.69 -10.54 6.39
N GLN A 26 -6.89 -9.97 6.35
CA GLN A 26 -7.26 -8.64 6.80
C GLN A 26 -8.72 -8.67 7.29
N PRO A 27 -9.15 -7.75 8.16
CA PRO A 27 -10.56 -7.70 8.60
C PRO A 27 -11.49 -7.34 7.45
N ASP A 28 -12.74 -7.80 7.50
CA ASP A 28 -13.77 -7.34 6.59
C ASP A 28 -14.07 -5.87 6.79
N THR A 29 -14.61 -5.21 5.76
CA THR A 29 -14.89 -3.76 5.81
C THR A 29 -15.80 -3.40 6.98
N ALA A 30 -16.76 -4.24 7.36
CA ALA A 30 -17.65 -4.04 8.50
C ALA A 30 -16.98 -4.22 9.88
N ASP A 31 -15.82 -4.89 9.94
CA ASP A 31 -15.10 -5.21 11.18
C ASP A 31 -13.94 -4.25 11.47
N ILE A 32 -13.68 -3.27 10.59
CA ILE A 32 -12.72 -2.19 10.86
C ILE A 32 -13.20 -1.37 12.06
N GLU A 33 -12.43 -1.32 13.13
CA GLU A 33 -12.79 -0.55 14.34
C GLU A 33 -12.02 0.76 14.40
N LEU A 34 -12.72 1.87 14.66
CA LEU A 34 -12.10 3.20 14.74
C LEU A 34 -10.97 3.25 15.77
N VAL A 35 -11.15 2.60 16.93
CA VAL A 35 -10.14 2.54 17.99
C VAL A 35 -8.87 1.84 17.50
N LYS A 36 -8.99 0.74 16.75
CA LYS A 36 -7.83 0.03 16.17
C LYS A 36 -7.13 0.87 15.10
N VAL A 37 -7.90 1.58 14.28
CA VAL A 37 -7.38 2.52 13.27
C VAL A 37 -6.57 3.63 13.94
N LEU A 38 -7.12 4.32 14.94
CA LEU A 38 -6.45 5.41 15.63
C LEU A 38 -5.24 4.92 16.43
N HIS A 39 -5.33 3.76 17.08
CA HIS A 39 -4.19 3.14 17.76
C HIS A 39 -3.06 2.79 16.78
N ALA A 40 -3.40 2.30 15.59
CA ALA A 40 -2.43 2.10 14.53
C ALA A 40 -1.85 3.42 14.03
N LEU A 41 -2.61 4.51 13.91
CA LEU A 41 -2.06 5.79 13.46
C LEU A 41 -1.32 6.59 14.53
N GLY A 42 -1.44 6.23 15.81
CA GLY A 42 -0.73 6.88 16.93
C GLY A 42 0.79 6.72 16.96
N ASP A 43 1.40 6.23 15.89
CA ASP A 43 2.85 6.04 15.74
C ASP A 43 3.35 6.88 14.56
N PRO A 44 4.43 7.67 14.73
CA PRO A 44 4.92 8.56 13.68
C PRO A 44 5.26 7.85 12.37
N THR A 45 5.84 6.64 12.43
CA THR A 45 6.18 5.85 11.25
C THR A 45 4.94 5.37 10.52
N ARG A 46 3.91 4.91 11.24
CA ARG A 46 2.63 4.49 10.62
C ARG A 46 1.85 5.68 10.06
N MET A 47 1.92 6.84 10.70
CA MET A 47 1.35 8.08 10.16
C MET A 47 2.06 8.51 8.86
N HIS A 48 3.39 8.39 8.81
CA HIS A 48 4.15 8.62 7.59
C HIS A 48 3.74 7.66 6.47
N LEU A 49 3.68 6.35 6.75
CA LEU A 49 3.25 5.33 5.79
C LEU A 49 1.81 5.57 5.30
N PHE A 50 0.91 5.96 6.18
CA PHE A 50 -0.46 6.32 5.84
C PHE A 50 -0.50 7.47 4.81
N ARG A 51 0.29 8.52 5.03
CA ARG A 51 0.45 9.62 4.07
C ARG A 51 1.01 9.16 2.73
N VAL A 52 2.04 8.32 2.73
CA VAL A 52 2.62 7.76 1.51
C VAL A 52 1.57 6.98 0.71
N TYR A 53 0.84 6.07 1.37
CA TYR A 53 -0.16 5.24 0.71
C TYR A 53 -1.43 6.01 0.29
N ALA A 54 -1.68 7.16 0.89
CA ALA A 54 -2.80 8.02 0.50
C ALA A 54 -2.62 8.67 -0.88
N SER A 55 -1.41 8.68 -1.44
CA SER A 55 -1.15 9.12 -2.82
C SER A 55 -1.84 8.24 -3.88
N GLY A 56 -2.36 7.07 -3.47
CA GLY A 56 -3.19 6.20 -4.31
C GLY A 56 -2.42 5.16 -5.12
N GLU A 57 -1.09 5.22 -5.09
CA GLU A 57 -0.22 4.26 -5.76
C GLU A 57 -0.10 2.95 -4.97
N GLN A 58 0.18 1.87 -5.68
CA GLN A 58 0.56 0.61 -5.07
C GLN A 58 2.06 0.66 -4.76
N HIS A 59 2.42 0.52 -3.49
CA HIS A 59 3.80 0.61 -3.07
C HIS A 59 4.38 -0.76 -2.78
N ASP A 60 5.60 -1.02 -3.25
CA ASP A 60 6.40 -2.14 -2.77
C ASP A 60 6.91 -1.86 -1.35
N CYS A 61 7.20 -2.92 -0.59
CA CYS A 61 7.66 -2.80 0.79
C CYS A 61 9.14 -2.33 0.94
N SER A 62 9.72 -1.67 -0.06
CA SER A 62 11.09 -1.17 0.00
C SER A 62 11.19 0.03 0.94
N SER A 63 11.96 -0.11 2.02
CA SER A 63 12.16 0.96 3.02
C SER A 63 12.74 2.22 2.40
N GLU A 64 13.63 2.09 1.41
CA GLU A 64 14.20 3.23 0.69
C GLU A 64 13.14 4.03 -0.08
N ARG A 65 12.26 3.33 -0.82
CA ARG A 65 11.18 3.96 -1.59
C ARG A 65 10.10 4.58 -0.71
N LEU A 66 9.99 4.10 0.52
CA LEU A 66 9.05 4.60 1.51
C LEU A 66 9.64 5.73 2.37
N GLY A 67 10.85 6.22 2.09
CA GLY A 67 11.49 7.28 2.90
C GLY A 67 11.88 6.82 4.31
N LEU A 68 11.98 5.51 4.53
CA LEU A 68 12.29 4.86 5.81
C LEU A 68 13.63 4.12 5.76
N SER A 69 14.59 4.61 4.98
CA SER A 69 15.92 4.00 4.82
C SER A 69 16.68 3.85 6.14
N HIS A 70 16.37 4.67 7.15
CA HIS A 70 16.91 4.60 8.50
C HIS A 70 16.35 3.43 9.34
N LEU A 71 15.29 2.75 8.89
CA LEU A 71 14.65 1.63 9.59
C LEU A 71 15.03 0.28 8.99
N HIS A 72 15.18 -0.71 9.86
CA HIS A 72 15.35 -2.11 9.43
C HIS A 72 14.08 -2.65 8.76
N LYS A 73 14.28 -3.53 7.77
CA LYS A 73 13.20 -4.18 7.00
C LYS A 73 12.18 -4.90 7.89
N SER A 74 12.62 -5.55 8.97
CA SER A 74 11.75 -6.23 9.93
C SER A 74 10.80 -5.26 10.64
N THR A 75 11.29 -4.09 11.02
CA THR A 75 10.52 -3.02 11.65
C THR A 75 9.45 -2.47 10.70
N VAL A 76 9.82 -2.15 9.46
CA VAL A 76 8.86 -1.68 8.44
C VAL A 76 7.78 -2.74 8.16
N SER A 77 8.17 -4.01 8.06
CA SER A 77 7.23 -5.13 7.89
C SER A 77 6.26 -5.24 9.07
N HIS A 78 6.72 -4.97 10.29
CA HIS A 78 5.89 -4.95 11.48
C HIS A 78 4.86 -3.81 11.44
N HIS A 79 5.26 -2.59 11.07
CA HIS A 79 4.34 -1.47 10.88
C HIS A 79 3.25 -1.79 9.84
N MET A 80 3.63 -2.37 8.69
CA MET A 80 2.68 -2.78 7.65
C MET A 80 1.70 -3.85 8.13
N ARG A 81 2.18 -4.81 8.93
CA ARG A 81 1.32 -5.83 9.55
C ARG A 81 0.28 -5.18 10.47
N ILE A 82 0.70 -4.28 11.36
CA ILE A 82 -0.22 -3.56 12.27
C ILE A 82 -1.28 -2.79 11.48
N MET A 83 -0.86 -2.06 10.43
CA MET A 83 -1.79 -1.31 9.58
C MET A 83 -2.79 -2.24 8.87
N ARG A 84 -2.35 -3.41 8.39
CA ARG A 84 -3.23 -4.41 7.76
C ARG A 84 -4.24 -4.98 8.76
N GLU A 85 -3.78 -5.38 9.94
CA GLU A 85 -4.63 -5.94 11.00
C GLU A 85 -5.64 -4.92 11.54
N ALA A 86 -5.31 -3.63 11.51
CA ALA A 86 -6.23 -2.54 11.82
C ALA A 86 -7.22 -2.20 10.69
N GLY A 87 -7.07 -2.78 9.49
CA GLY A 87 -7.91 -2.50 8.33
C GLY A 87 -7.55 -1.22 7.57
N LEU A 88 -6.43 -0.57 7.88
CA LEU A 88 -5.97 0.63 7.16
C LEU A 88 -5.48 0.32 5.74
N ALA A 89 -4.79 -0.81 5.58
CA ALA A 89 -4.13 -1.17 4.33
C ALA A 89 -4.39 -2.62 3.95
N SER A 90 -4.35 -2.88 2.65
CA SER A 90 -4.34 -4.23 2.08
C SER A 90 -2.93 -4.60 1.67
N THR A 91 -2.62 -5.89 1.75
CA THR A 91 -1.32 -6.41 1.30
C THR A 91 -1.54 -7.57 0.33
N CYS A 92 -1.11 -7.39 -0.93
CA CYS A 92 -1.05 -8.45 -1.93
C CYS A 92 0.37 -9.02 -1.99
N ALA A 93 0.49 -10.35 -1.97
CA ALA A 93 1.74 -11.05 -2.23
C ALA A 93 1.76 -11.52 -3.68
N VAL A 94 2.83 -11.19 -4.41
CA VAL A 94 3.07 -11.64 -5.79
C VAL A 94 4.47 -12.26 -5.79
N GLY A 95 4.55 -13.58 -5.84
CA GLY A 95 5.79 -14.33 -5.63
C GLY A 95 6.45 -14.00 -4.29
N ARG A 96 7.65 -13.41 -4.34
CA ARG A 96 8.42 -12.97 -3.14
C ARG A 96 8.13 -11.52 -2.76
N ASN A 97 7.43 -10.79 -3.62
CA ASN A 97 7.17 -9.38 -3.44
C ASN A 97 5.86 -9.19 -2.67
N ARG A 98 5.80 -8.08 -1.95
CA ARG A 98 4.60 -7.64 -1.25
C ARG A 98 4.30 -6.22 -1.67
N TYR A 99 3.02 -5.98 -1.92
CA TYR A 99 2.48 -4.72 -2.35
C TYR A 99 1.44 -4.26 -1.34
N VAL A 100 1.53 -3.01 -0.93
CA VAL A 100 0.65 -2.41 0.05
C VAL A 100 -0.13 -1.27 -0.58
N ARG A 101 -1.42 -1.21 -0.28
CA ARG A 101 -2.32 -0.15 -0.73
C ARG A 101 -3.24 0.28 0.41
N LEU A 102 -3.51 1.58 0.51
CA LEU A 102 -4.50 2.09 1.45
C LEU A 102 -5.90 1.57 1.08
N ARG A 103 -6.65 1.08 2.08
CA ARG A 103 -8.06 0.67 1.92
C ARG A 103 -8.98 1.89 1.94
N ARG A 104 -8.70 2.84 1.06
CA ARG A 104 -9.32 4.17 1.06
C ARG A 104 -10.85 4.10 1.01
N ALA A 105 -11.39 3.32 0.08
CA ALA A 105 -12.83 3.15 -0.08
C ALA A 105 -13.51 2.54 1.16
N ASP A 106 -12.86 1.58 1.81
CA ASP A 106 -13.38 0.95 3.02
C ASP A 106 -13.40 1.93 4.21
N LEU A 107 -12.32 2.69 4.36
CA LEU A 107 -12.20 3.72 5.40
C LEU A 107 -13.21 4.85 5.18
N ASP A 108 -13.41 5.31 3.95
CA ASP A 108 -14.40 6.35 3.63
C ASP A 108 -15.84 5.83 3.83
N ALA A 109 -16.11 4.55 3.57
CA ALA A 109 -17.41 3.94 3.82
C ALA A 109 -17.71 3.78 5.33
N ARG A 110 -16.70 3.42 6.14
CA ARG A 110 -16.86 3.22 7.58
C ARG A 110 -16.80 4.51 8.38
N PHE A 111 -15.94 5.44 7.98
CA PHE A 111 -15.64 6.68 8.70
C PHE A 111 -15.56 7.87 7.72
N PRO A 112 -16.70 8.33 7.18
CA PRO A 112 -16.73 9.42 6.20
C PRO A 112 -15.98 10.66 6.69
N GLY A 113 -15.06 11.17 5.88
CA GLY A 113 -14.28 12.39 6.17
C GLY A 113 -13.07 12.19 7.11
N LEU A 114 -12.88 11.01 7.70
CA LEU A 114 -11.75 10.74 8.59
C LEU A 114 -10.40 10.85 7.86
N VAL A 115 -10.27 10.17 6.70
CA VAL A 115 -9.01 10.12 5.96
C VAL A 115 -8.59 11.52 5.51
N GLU A 116 -9.52 12.29 4.95
CA GLU A 116 -9.27 13.68 4.54
C GLU A 116 -8.86 14.56 5.72
N SER A 117 -9.56 14.44 6.85
CA SER A 117 -9.25 15.22 8.05
C SER A 117 -7.86 14.91 8.61
N LEU A 118 -7.47 13.63 8.61
CA LEU A 118 -6.14 13.20 9.04
C LEU A 118 -5.06 13.72 8.09
N LEU A 119 -5.22 13.54 6.78
CA LEU A 119 -4.24 14.01 5.78
C LEU A 119 -4.07 15.53 5.81
N ALA A 120 -5.17 16.29 5.95
CA ALA A 120 -5.13 17.75 6.06
C ALA A 120 -4.44 18.23 7.35
N SER A 121 -4.38 17.40 8.38
CA SER A 121 -3.73 17.71 9.66
C SER A 121 -2.24 17.36 9.68
N LEU A 122 -1.72 16.65 8.68
CA LEU A 122 -0.31 16.29 8.62
C LEU A 122 0.53 17.47 8.15
N PRO A 123 1.72 17.69 8.76
CA PRO A 123 2.63 18.70 8.26
C PRO A 123 3.04 18.37 6.81
N PRO A 124 3.35 19.40 6.00
CA PRO A 124 3.95 19.20 4.67
C PRO A 124 5.12 18.23 4.77
N VAL A 125 5.32 17.40 3.75
CA VAL A 125 6.55 16.60 3.66
C VAL A 125 7.70 17.61 3.53
N GLU A 126 8.50 17.75 4.58
CA GLU A 126 9.77 18.47 4.48
C GLU A 126 10.58 17.75 3.40
N ALA A 127 10.85 18.47 2.30
CA ALA A 127 11.70 17.96 1.25
C ALA A 127 13.06 17.58 1.87
N PRO A 128 13.71 16.49 1.44
CA PRO A 128 15.04 16.17 1.94
C PRO A 128 15.92 17.39 1.70
N GLU A 129 16.49 17.95 2.78
CA GLU A 129 17.40 19.08 2.64
C GLU A 129 18.54 18.67 1.71
N PRO A 130 18.89 19.51 0.71
CA PRO A 130 19.99 19.19 -0.19
C PRO A 130 21.24 18.95 0.67
N PRO A 131 22.08 17.94 0.33
CA PRO A 131 23.26 17.64 1.12
C PRO A 131 24.10 18.91 1.26
N GLU A 132 24.37 19.31 2.51
CA GLU A 132 25.29 20.41 2.80
C GLU A 132 26.57 20.17 2.00
N SER A 133 26.88 21.12 1.11
CA SER A 133 28.09 21.06 0.31
C SER A 133 29.27 21.02 1.28
N PRO A 134 30.22 20.07 1.15
CA PRO A 134 31.36 20.03 2.04
C PRO A 134 32.12 21.36 1.90
N GLU A 135 32.23 22.10 3.01
CA GLU A 135 33.09 23.27 3.10
C GLU A 135 34.52 22.87 2.71
N ARG A 136 35.15 23.73 1.90
CA ARG A 136 36.46 23.51 1.26
C ARG A 136 37.60 23.41 2.26
#